data_AF-A0A924SD79-F1
#
_entry.id   AF-A0A924SD79-F1
#
_cell.length_a   1.000
_cell.length_b   1.000
_cell.length_c   1.000
_cell.angle_alpha   90.00
_cell.angle_beta   90.00
_cell.angle_gamma   90.00
#
_symmetry.space_group_name_H-M   'P 1'
#
loop_
_entity.id
_entity.type
_entity.pdbx_description
1 polymer ?
#
loop_
_entity_poly.entity_id
_entity_poly.type
_entity_poly.pdbx_seq_one_letter_code
_entity_poly.pdbx_strand_id
1 'polypeptide(L)'
;MPEKPDLVALLGSRICHDLISPIGAISNGVELLLMDGGTMGPEIALISESVANANARIRFFRVAYGGGGINQRIGQPEVVSILSDLTRGGRLTIDWRGPVDLLRREVKLAFLLIQCLESAMAFGGRITVEYRDGRWILSGTASKLKIDADLWRDLSDALETPDITAAQVHFALVQEELARQNRQLKSDIGPTEITLSF
;
A
#
# COMPACT_ATOMS: atom_id res chain seq x y z
N MET A 1 -30.55 8.96 -2.42
CA MET A 1 -29.14 9.20 -2.06
C MET A 1 -28.38 7.98 -2.54
N PRO A 2 -27.27 8.10 -3.29
CA PRO A 2 -26.45 6.93 -3.60
C PRO A 2 -26.03 6.27 -2.28
N GLU A 3 -26.13 4.94 -2.23
CA GLU A 3 -25.75 4.16 -1.07
C GLU A 3 -24.24 4.33 -0.86
N LYS A 4 -23.83 4.65 0.37
CA LYS A 4 -22.39 4.76 0.66
C LYS A 4 -21.72 3.41 0.39
N PRO A 5 -20.55 3.38 -0.28
CA PRO A 5 -19.87 2.12 -0.55
C PRO A 5 -19.58 1.37 0.75
N ASP A 6 -19.85 0.07 0.78
CA ASP A 6 -19.52 -0.78 1.91
C ASP A 6 -18.00 -0.98 1.99
N LEU A 7 -17.32 -0.04 2.63
CA LEU A 7 -15.87 -0.05 2.78
C LEU A 7 -15.36 -1.31 3.48
N VAL A 8 -16.17 -1.94 4.35
CA VAL A 8 -15.78 -3.17 5.03
C VAL A 8 -15.76 -4.33 4.04
N ALA A 9 -16.79 -4.48 3.21
CA ALA A 9 -16.84 -5.49 2.16
C ALA A 9 -15.75 -5.27 1.09
N LEU A 10 -15.52 -4.02 0.68
CA LEU A 10 -14.48 -3.68 -0.28
C LEU A 10 -13.07 -3.95 0.27
N LEU A 11 -12.82 -3.60 1.53
CA LEU A 11 -11.56 -3.88 2.21
C LEU A 11 -11.33 -5.39 2.38
N GLY A 12 -12.36 -6.14 2.78
CA GLY A 12 -12.30 -7.60 2.86
C GLY A 12 -11.96 -8.23 1.51
N SER A 13 -12.63 -7.78 0.44
CA SER A 13 -12.35 -8.21 -0.93
C SER A 13 -10.93 -7.90 -1.37
N ARG A 14 -10.41 -6.70 -1.03
CA ARG A 14 -9.03 -6.30 -1.36
C ARG A 14 -7.99 -7.16 -0.65
N ILE A 15 -8.16 -7.41 0.65
CA ILE A 15 -7.25 -8.24 1.43
C ILE A 15 -7.24 -9.68 0.88
N CYS A 16 -8.41 -10.25 0.60
CA CYS A 16 -8.53 -11.59 0.02
C CYS A 16 -7.84 -11.67 -1.35
N HIS A 17 -8.10 -10.70 -2.24
CA HIS A 17 -7.48 -10.62 -3.56
C HIS A 17 -5.95 -10.56 -3.48
N ASP A 18 -5.40 -9.72 -2.62
CA ASP A 18 -3.95 -9.53 -2.56
C ASP A 18 -3.22 -10.73 -1.91
N LEU A 19 -3.91 -11.54 -1.10
CA LEU A 19 -3.34 -12.72 -0.46
C LEU A 19 -3.57 -14.03 -1.24
N ILE A 20 -4.56 -14.07 -2.14
CA ILE A 20 -4.89 -15.33 -2.84
C ILE A 20 -3.72 -15.83 -3.70
N SER A 21 -3.01 -14.92 -4.36
CA SER A 21 -1.89 -15.28 -5.23
C SER A 21 -0.72 -15.91 -4.48
N PRO A 22 -0.13 -15.28 -3.42
CA PRO A 22 0.96 -15.92 -2.69
C PRO A 22 0.52 -17.19 -1.96
N ILE A 23 -0.72 -17.26 -1.45
CA ILE A 23 -1.24 -18.49 -0.81
C ILE A 23 -1.37 -19.63 -1.83
N GLY A 24 -1.91 -19.35 -3.02
CA GLY A 24 -1.99 -20.34 -4.10
C GLY A 24 -0.62 -20.86 -4.54
N ALA A 25 0.37 -19.97 -4.65
CA ALA A 25 1.74 -20.37 -4.98
C ALA A 25 2.37 -21.28 -3.91
N ILE A 26 2.09 -21.05 -2.63
CA ILE A 26 2.51 -21.96 -1.54
C ILE A 26 1.87 -23.35 -1.72
N SER A 27 0.55 -23.41 -1.97
CA SER A 27 -0.15 -24.69 -2.18
C SER A 27 0.47 -25.47 -3.33
N ASN A 28 0.65 -24.80 -4.47
CA ASN A 28 1.23 -25.41 -5.66
C ASN A 28 2.66 -25.91 -5.40
N GLY A 29 3.49 -25.13 -4.68
CA GLY A 29 4.84 -25.56 -4.31
C GLY A 29 4.86 -26.79 -3.40
N VAL A 30 3.93 -26.86 -2.43
CA VAL A 30 3.79 -28.03 -1.55
C VAL A 30 3.35 -29.27 -2.34
N GLU A 31 2.40 -29.12 -3.26
CA GLU A 31 1.95 -30.22 -4.12
C GLU A 31 3.11 -30.78 -4.97
N LEU A 32 3.91 -29.91 -5.58
CA LEU A 32 5.08 -30.32 -6.37
C LEU A 32 6.13 -31.06 -5.53
N LEU A 33 6.40 -30.60 -4.30
CA LEU A 33 7.31 -31.30 -3.38
C LEU A 33 6.84 -32.70 -3.02
N LEU A 34 5.54 -32.89 -2.83
CA LEU A 34 4.97 -34.20 -2.55
C LEU A 34 5.06 -35.14 -3.76
N MET A 35 4.95 -34.60 -4.98
CA MET A 35 5.10 -35.38 -6.23
C MET A 35 6.55 -35.83 -6.47
N ASP A 36 7.54 -35.03 -6.09
CA ASP A 36 8.98 -35.35 -6.25
C ASP A 36 9.56 -36.22 -5.11
N GLY A 37 8.73 -36.69 -4.18
CA GLY A 37 9.18 -37.53 -3.07
C GLY A 37 9.92 -36.77 -1.96
N GLY A 38 9.74 -35.46 -1.86
CA GLY A 38 10.26 -34.64 -0.76
C GLY A 38 11.74 -34.26 -0.87
N THR A 39 12.34 -34.36 -2.05
CA THR A 39 13.69 -33.85 -2.30
C THR A 39 13.72 -32.32 -2.17
N MET A 40 14.81 -31.79 -1.57
CA MET A 40 15.02 -30.34 -1.47
C MET A 40 15.33 -29.76 -2.86
N GLY A 41 14.29 -29.31 -3.55
CA GLY A 41 14.34 -28.76 -4.91
C GLY A 41 13.96 -27.27 -5.00
N PRO A 42 13.86 -26.72 -6.22
CA PRO A 42 13.45 -25.32 -6.48
C PRO A 42 12.08 -24.96 -5.90
N GLU A 43 11.23 -25.94 -5.62
CA GLU A 43 9.91 -25.78 -5.02
C GLU A 43 9.98 -25.20 -3.61
N ILE A 44 11.00 -25.57 -2.80
CA ILE A 44 11.22 -25.00 -1.46
C ILE A 44 11.53 -23.50 -1.56
N ALA A 45 12.29 -23.09 -2.57
CA ALA A 45 12.59 -21.68 -2.79
C ALA A 45 11.33 -20.90 -3.19
N LEU A 46 10.50 -21.45 -4.07
CA LEU A 46 9.22 -20.87 -4.47
C LEU A 46 8.24 -20.72 -3.29
N ILE A 47 8.15 -21.75 -2.44
CA ILE A 47 7.34 -21.69 -1.20
C ILE A 47 7.87 -20.61 -0.27
N SER A 48 9.18 -20.56 -0.06
CA SER A 48 9.81 -19.59 0.83
C SER A 48 9.59 -18.14 0.35
N GLU A 49 9.72 -17.89 -0.95
CA GLU A 49 9.44 -16.60 -1.56
C GLU A 49 7.96 -16.22 -1.42
N SER A 50 7.05 -17.17 -1.65
CA SER A 50 5.60 -16.93 -1.53
C SER A 50 5.17 -16.65 -0.09
N VAL A 51 5.74 -17.36 0.89
CA VAL A 51 5.56 -17.07 2.33
C VAL A 51 6.09 -15.68 2.68
N ALA A 52 7.27 -15.31 2.17
CA ALA A 52 7.82 -13.98 2.40
C ALA A 52 6.90 -12.89 1.81
N ASN A 53 6.36 -13.10 0.61
CA ASN A 53 5.40 -12.18 -0.03
C ASN A 53 4.11 -12.02 0.80
N ALA A 54 3.50 -13.15 1.21
CA ALA A 54 2.31 -13.13 2.07
C ALA A 54 2.56 -12.39 3.39
N ASN A 55 3.69 -12.68 4.06
CA ASN A 55 4.07 -12.01 5.30
C ASN A 55 4.33 -10.51 5.13
N ALA A 56 4.91 -10.09 3.99
CA ALA A 56 5.09 -8.68 3.68
C ALA A 56 3.73 -7.96 3.56
N ARG A 57 2.78 -8.56 2.82
CA ARG A 57 1.42 -8.03 2.66
C ARG A 57 0.66 -7.95 3.98
N ILE A 58 0.71 -8.99 4.80
CA ILE A 58 0.08 -8.98 6.14
C ILE A 58 0.65 -7.85 7.00
N ARG A 59 1.98 -7.68 7.05
CA ARG A 59 2.60 -6.60 7.82
C ARG A 59 2.20 -5.22 7.29
N PHE A 60 2.13 -5.04 5.97
CA PHE A 60 1.64 -3.82 5.36
C PHE A 60 0.18 -3.53 5.74
N PHE A 61 -0.73 -4.50 5.59
CA PHE A 61 -2.15 -4.36 5.95
C PHE A 61 -2.35 -4.05 7.42
N ARG A 62 -1.54 -4.67 8.28
CA ARG A 62 -1.57 -4.38 9.72
C ARG A 62 -1.28 -2.93 10.03
N VAL A 63 -0.47 -2.22 9.23
CA VAL A 63 -0.21 -0.78 9.40
C VAL A 63 -1.26 0.07 8.68
N ALA A 64 -1.52 -0.23 7.40
CA ALA A 64 -2.39 0.56 6.52
C ALA A 64 -3.88 0.49 6.90
N TYR A 65 -4.35 -0.68 7.33
CA TYR A 65 -5.78 -0.94 7.58
C TYR A 65 -6.07 -1.20 9.06
N GLY A 66 -5.09 -1.65 9.83
CA GLY A 66 -5.25 -1.98 11.24
C GLY A 66 -5.43 -0.75 12.13
N GLY A 67 -6.26 -0.89 13.17
CA GLY A 67 -6.40 0.10 14.25
C GLY A 67 -5.10 0.29 15.05
N GLY A 68 -5.03 1.39 15.79
CA GLY A 68 -3.89 1.70 16.66
C GLY A 68 -4.20 2.86 17.59
N GLY A 69 -3.42 3.00 18.66
CA GLY A 69 -3.56 4.10 19.61
C GLY A 69 -3.07 5.43 19.01
N ILE A 70 -3.63 6.56 19.49
CA ILE A 70 -3.28 7.91 19.01
C ILE A 70 -1.78 8.21 19.11
N ASN A 71 -1.14 7.73 20.18
CA ASN A 71 0.29 7.92 20.46
C ASN A 71 1.12 6.66 20.18
N GLN A 72 0.57 5.67 19.49
CA GLN A 72 1.30 4.45 19.17
C GLN A 72 2.46 4.79 18.23
N ARG A 73 3.66 4.35 18.60
CA ARG A 73 4.88 4.55 17.84
C ARG A 73 5.22 3.34 16.97
N ILE A 74 5.95 3.58 15.89
CA ILE A 74 6.57 2.56 15.04
C ILE A 74 7.97 3.03 14.64
N GLY A 75 8.94 2.11 14.67
CA GLY A 75 10.32 2.44 14.31
C GLY A 75 10.52 2.49 12.79
N GLN A 76 11.33 3.43 12.31
CA GLN A 76 11.72 3.51 10.90
C GLN A 76 12.26 2.19 10.34
N PRO A 77 13.10 1.39 11.05
CA PRO A 77 13.59 0.13 10.51
C PRO A 77 12.47 -0.86 10.18
N GLU A 78 11.39 -0.88 10.97
CA GLU A 78 10.22 -1.71 10.70
C GLU A 78 9.50 -1.25 9.44
N VAL A 79 9.27 0.07 9.30
CA VAL A 79 8.64 0.66 8.12
C VAL A 79 9.43 0.35 6.85
N VAL A 80 10.74 0.59 6.87
CA VAL A 80 11.64 0.32 5.74
C VAL A 80 11.65 -1.17 5.39
N SER A 81 11.70 -2.06 6.39
CA SER A 81 11.65 -3.51 6.17
C SER A 81 10.33 -3.93 5.50
N ILE A 82 9.19 -3.42 5.97
CA ILE A 82 7.88 -3.75 5.38
C ILE A 82 7.82 -3.33 3.92
N LEU A 83 8.23 -2.10 3.60
CA LEU A 83 8.19 -1.56 2.24
C LEU A 83 9.16 -2.30 1.31
N SER A 84 10.38 -2.59 1.79
CA SER A 84 11.39 -3.35 1.05
C SER A 84 10.93 -4.78 0.74
N ASP A 85 10.33 -5.45 1.74
CA ASP A 85 9.77 -6.79 1.56
C ASP A 85 8.59 -6.80 0.59
N LEU A 86 7.73 -5.77 0.63
CA LEU A 86 6.54 -5.65 -0.22
C LEU A 86 6.91 -5.49 -1.69
N THR A 87 7.95 -4.70 -2.00
CA THR A 87 8.35 -4.40 -3.38
C THR A 87 9.49 -5.28 -3.90
N ARG A 88 9.94 -6.28 -3.12
CA ARG A 88 11.03 -7.18 -3.52
C ARG A 88 10.70 -7.87 -4.84
N GLY A 89 11.61 -7.79 -5.80
CA GLY A 89 11.44 -8.38 -7.14
C GLY A 89 10.40 -7.67 -8.03
N GLY A 90 9.77 -6.61 -7.54
CA GLY A 90 8.79 -5.82 -8.26
C GLY A 90 9.39 -4.72 -9.13
N ARG A 91 8.53 -4.05 -9.92
CA ARG A 91 8.90 -2.90 -10.76
C ARG A 91 8.82 -1.55 -10.02
N LEU A 92 8.28 -1.56 -8.80
CA LEU A 92 8.15 -0.39 -7.94
C LEU A 92 9.29 -0.42 -6.92
N THR A 93 9.86 0.75 -6.63
CA THR A 93 10.82 0.91 -5.53
C THR A 93 10.32 2.01 -4.60
N ILE A 94 10.49 1.83 -3.29
CA ILE A 94 10.06 2.79 -2.29
C ILE A 94 11.26 3.18 -1.42
N ASP A 95 11.59 4.46 -1.41
CA ASP A 95 12.66 5.05 -0.60
C ASP A 95 12.04 5.86 0.55
N TRP A 96 12.27 5.43 1.78
CA TRP A 96 11.71 6.06 2.98
C TRP A 96 12.78 6.83 3.76
N ARG A 97 12.61 8.16 3.83
CA ARG A 97 13.50 9.14 4.44
C ARG A 97 12.81 9.91 5.57
N GLY A 98 12.04 9.19 6.38
CA GLY A 98 11.44 9.71 7.61
C GLY A 98 12.39 9.68 8.82
N PRO A 99 11.96 10.25 9.97
CA PRO A 99 12.69 10.14 11.23
C PRO A 99 12.67 8.70 11.78
N VAL A 100 13.54 8.41 12.76
CA VAL A 100 13.73 7.07 13.34
C VAL A 100 12.51 6.58 14.15
N ASP A 101 11.79 7.49 14.81
CA ASP A 101 10.62 7.20 15.63
C ASP A 101 9.39 7.94 15.10
N LEU A 102 8.36 7.19 14.73
CA LEU A 102 7.23 7.66 13.92
C LEU A 102 5.92 7.45 14.67
N LEU A 103 4.95 8.37 14.49
CA LEU A 103 3.58 8.09 14.89
C LEU A 103 2.95 7.10 13.91
N ARG A 104 2.45 5.97 14.41
CA ARG A 104 1.87 4.92 13.57
C ARG A 104 0.70 5.42 12.71
N ARG A 105 -0.07 6.39 13.20
CA ARG A 105 -1.17 7.02 12.43
C ARG A 105 -0.65 7.75 11.18
N GLU A 106 0.50 8.41 11.26
CA GLU A 106 1.09 9.11 10.11
C GLU A 106 1.65 8.11 9.09
N VAL A 107 2.27 7.04 9.58
CA VAL A 107 2.72 5.93 8.72
C VAL A 107 1.54 5.23 8.05
N LYS A 108 0.42 5.05 8.76
CA LYS A 108 -0.82 4.53 8.18
C LYS A 108 -1.29 5.38 6.99
N LEU A 109 -1.36 6.71 7.17
CA LEU A 109 -1.75 7.62 6.10
C LEU A 109 -0.74 7.57 4.93
N ALA A 110 0.57 7.56 5.22
CA ALA A 110 1.60 7.39 4.20
C ALA A 110 1.47 6.06 3.42
N PHE A 111 1.15 4.95 4.10
CA PHE A 111 0.95 3.65 3.46
C PHE A 111 -0.27 3.65 2.52
N LEU A 112 -1.38 4.26 2.95
CA LEU A 112 -2.55 4.41 2.09
C LEU A 112 -2.25 5.27 0.85
N LEU A 113 -1.48 6.35 1.01
CA LEU A 113 -1.05 7.21 -0.10
C LEU A 113 -0.04 6.49 -1.03
N ILE A 114 0.83 5.63 -0.49
CA ILE A 114 1.68 4.74 -1.29
C ILE A 114 0.83 3.84 -2.19
N GLN A 115 -0.28 3.28 -1.69
CA GLN A 115 -1.19 2.48 -2.54
C GLN A 115 -1.90 3.32 -3.61
N CYS A 116 -2.23 4.59 -3.32
CA CYS A 116 -2.76 5.50 -4.33
C CYS A 116 -1.74 5.69 -5.46
N LEU A 117 -0.48 5.99 -5.10
CA LEU A 117 0.63 6.12 -6.05
C LEU A 117 0.86 4.83 -6.84
N GLU A 118 0.87 3.67 -6.19
CA GLU A 118 1.00 2.36 -6.84
C GLU A 118 -0.08 2.15 -7.91
N SER A 119 -1.33 2.53 -7.63
CA SER A 119 -2.44 2.45 -8.60
C SER A 119 -2.21 3.32 -9.84
N ALA A 120 -1.56 4.47 -9.68
CA ALA A 120 -1.15 5.31 -10.80
C ALA A 120 0.10 4.80 -11.53
N MET A 121 0.95 4.04 -10.85
CA MET A 121 2.25 3.57 -11.34
C MET A 121 2.20 2.11 -11.81
N ALA A 122 1.15 1.74 -12.55
CA ALA A 122 0.91 0.38 -13.04
C ALA A 122 2.07 -0.23 -13.87
N PHE A 123 2.97 0.61 -14.40
CA PHE A 123 4.14 0.19 -15.18
C PHE A 123 5.45 0.18 -14.37
N GLY A 124 5.39 0.42 -13.05
CA GLY A 124 6.54 0.57 -12.17
C GLY A 124 6.99 2.02 -12.01
N GLY A 125 8.05 2.20 -11.22
CA GLY A 125 8.66 3.51 -10.95
C GLY A 125 9.28 3.59 -9.56
N ARG A 126 9.44 4.81 -9.06
CA ARG A 126 10.02 5.09 -7.75
C ARG A 126 9.09 5.98 -6.93
N ILE A 127 8.83 5.58 -5.69
CA ILE A 127 8.20 6.42 -4.68
C ILE A 127 9.28 6.86 -3.69
N THR A 128 9.35 8.14 -3.38
CA THR A 128 10.17 8.68 -2.30
C THR A 128 9.23 9.25 -1.24
N VAL A 129 9.46 8.91 0.02
CA VAL A 129 8.69 9.41 1.16
C VAL A 129 9.64 10.15 2.09
N GLU A 130 9.42 11.45 2.29
CA GLU A 130 10.30 12.31 3.07
C GLU A 130 9.51 13.07 4.13
N TYR A 131 10.17 13.37 5.24
CA TYR A 131 9.64 14.27 6.26
C TYR A 131 10.47 15.55 6.28
N ARG A 132 9.88 16.67 5.86
CA ARG A 132 10.55 17.98 5.77
C ARG A 132 9.65 19.06 6.33
N ASP A 133 10.23 19.98 7.11
CA ASP A 133 9.53 21.15 7.68
C ASP A 133 8.21 20.80 8.40
N GLY A 134 8.19 19.66 9.11
CA GLY A 134 7.03 19.21 9.86
C GLY A 134 5.91 18.58 9.00
N ARG A 135 6.19 18.28 7.73
CA ARG A 135 5.22 17.74 6.77
C ARG A 135 5.75 16.47 6.11
N TRP A 136 4.84 15.55 5.82
CA TRP A 136 5.15 14.39 4.97
C TRP A 136 5.01 14.77 3.51
N ILE A 137 5.97 14.36 2.68
CA ILE A 137 5.97 14.55 1.24
C ILE A 137 6.21 13.18 0.60
N LEU A 138 5.31 12.78 -0.30
CA LEU A 138 5.41 11.55 -1.08
C LEU A 138 5.47 11.92 -2.55
N SER A 139 6.54 11.51 -3.24
CA SER A 139 6.73 11.76 -4.67
C SER A 139 6.85 10.44 -5.42
N GLY A 140 5.93 10.18 -6.35
CA GLY A 140 5.95 9.02 -7.24
C GLY A 140 6.36 9.42 -8.65
N THR A 141 7.50 8.92 -9.14
CA THR A 141 8.02 9.18 -10.48
C THR A 141 7.98 7.92 -11.34
N ALA A 142 7.38 8.01 -12.53
CA ALA A 142 7.29 6.91 -13.49
C ALA A 142 7.41 7.41 -14.94
N SER A 143 7.86 6.54 -15.86
CA SER A 143 7.89 6.84 -17.30
C SER A 143 6.48 6.99 -17.90
N LYS A 144 5.48 6.37 -17.27
CA LYS A 144 4.07 6.44 -17.66
C LYS A 144 3.17 6.30 -16.43
N LEU A 145 2.24 7.23 -16.29
CA LEU A 145 1.21 7.20 -15.24
C LEU A 145 -0.15 6.79 -15.83
N LYS A 146 -0.94 6.08 -15.04
CA LYS A 146 -2.34 5.75 -15.29
C LYS A 146 -3.21 6.48 -14.26
N ILE A 147 -3.60 7.72 -14.57
CA ILE A 147 -4.40 8.55 -13.67
C ILE A 147 -5.89 8.36 -13.94
N ASP A 148 -6.64 8.08 -12.89
CA ASP A 148 -8.09 8.19 -12.87
C ASP A 148 -8.46 9.56 -12.28
N ALA A 149 -8.88 10.49 -13.13
CA ALA A 149 -9.04 11.90 -12.75
C ALA A 149 -10.05 12.09 -11.61
N ASP A 150 -11.11 11.27 -11.56
CA ASP A 150 -12.15 11.40 -10.55
C ASP A 150 -11.62 10.96 -9.18
N LEU A 151 -10.97 9.79 -9.10
CA LEU A 151 -10.37 9.31 -7.84
C LEU A 151 -9.33 10.28 -7.27
N TRP A 152 -8.48 10.84 -8.12
CA TRP A 152 -7.40 11.72 -7.68
C TRP A 152 -7.88 13.14 -7.34
N ARG A 153 -8.96 13.63 -7.97
CA ARG A 153 -9.62 14.87 -7.57
C ARG A 153 -10.26 14.71 -6.19
N ASP A 154 -11.02 13.64 -6.00
CA ASP A 154 -11.76 13.37 -4.76
C ASP A 154 -10.81 13.02 -3.60
N LEU A 155 -9.57 12.60 -3.90
CA LEU A 155 -8.53 12.39 -2.89
C LEU A 155 -8.08 13.69 -2.20
N SER A 156 -8.22 14.84 -2.87
CA SER A 156 -7.82 16.15 -2.32
C SER A 156 -9.01 17.00 -1.87
N ASP A 157 -10.19 16.77 -2.46
CA ASP A 157 -11.40 17.53 -2.17
C ASP A 157 -12.53 16.56 -1.82
N ALA A 158 -12.81 16.41 -0.52
CA ALA A 158 -13.74 15.43 0.05
C ALA A 158 -15.22 15.78 -0.20
N LEU A 159 -15.57 16.12 -1.44
CA LEU A 159 -16.88 16.66 -1.82
C LEU A 159 -17.91 15.54 -1.99
N GLU A 160 -17.52 14.39 -2.54
CA GLU A 160 -18.40 13.26 -2.79
C GLU A 160 -17.72 11.92 -2.47
N THR A 161 -18.51 10.88 -2.26
CA THR A 161 -17.99 9.50 -2.08
C THR A 161 -17.95 8.87 -3.47
N PRO A 162 -16.77 8.69 -4.10
CA PRO A 162 -16.71 8.09 -5.42
C PRO A 162 -17.24 6.64 -5.38
N ASP A 163 -17.87 6.21 -6.47
CA ASP A 163 -18.19 4.81 -6.67
C ASP A 163 -16.86 4.04 -6.88
N ILE A 164 -16.44 3.31 -5.85
CA ILE A 164 -15.13 2.68 -5.78
C ILE A 164 -15.23 1.16 -5.74
N THR A 165 -14.32 0.52 -6.48
CA THR A 165 -14.12 -0.93 -6.41
C THR A 165 -13.20 -1.31 -5.26
N ALA A 166 -13.09 -2.61 -4.96
CA ALA A 166 -12.14 -3.13 -3.98
C ALA A 166 -10.67 -2.78 -4.33
N ALA A 167 -10.36 -2.67 -5.63
CA ALA A 167 -9.04 -2.25 -6.07
C ALA A 167 -8.74 -0.78 -5.70
N GLN A 168 -9.78 0.06 -5.58
CA GLN A 168 -9.68 1.50 -5.32
C GLN A 168 -10.02 1.89 -3.86
N VAL A 169 -10.35 0.91 -3.00
CA VAL A 169 -10.80 1.17 -1.62
C VAL A 169 -9.86 2.06 -0.80
N HIS A 170 -8.56 2.00 -1.09
CA HIS A 170 -7.53 2.79 -0.41
C HIS A 170 -7.71 4.30 -0.62
N PHE A 171 -8.29 4.77 -1.73
CA PHE A 171 -8.62 6.19 -1.94
C PHE A 171 -9.65 6.69 -0.92
N ALA A 172 -10.71 5.91 -0.67
CA ALA A 172 -11.70 6.24 0.35
C ALA A 172 -11.14 6.13 1.77
N LEU A 173 -10.25 5.16 2.03
CA LEU A 173 -9.59 5.03 3.33
C LEU A 173 -8.65 6.20 3.63
N VAL A 174 -8.00 6.80 2.62
CA VAL A 174 -7.24 8.05 2.79
C VAL A 174 -8.17 9.17 3.29
N GLN A 175 -9.36 9.34 2.71
CA GLN A 175 -10.31 10.37 3.13
C GLN A 175 -10.73 10.19 4.59
N GLU A 176 -11.10 8.96 4.99
CA GLU A 176 -11.45 8.69 6.38
C GLU A 176 -10.29 8.98 7.33
N GLU A 177 -9.07 8.62 6.96
CA GLU A 177 -7.90 8.78 7.81
C GLU A 177 -7.46 10.25 7.92
N LEU A 178 -7.55 11.03 6.84
CA LEU A 178 -7.35 12.48 6.85
C LEU A 178 -8.34 13.16 7.81
N ALA A 179 -9.63 12.80 7.72
CA ALA A 179 -10.66 13.33 8.61
C ALA A 179 -10.41 12.94 10.07
N ARG A 180 -10.08 11.67 10.35
CA ARG A 180 -9.77 11.18 11.71
C ARG A 180 -8.55 11.88 12.33
N GLN A 181 -7.57 12.24 11.51
CA GLN A 181 -6.35 12.91 11.96
C GLN A 181 -6.43 14.45 11.90
N ASN A 182 -7.54 15.01 11.40
CA ASN A 182 -7.71 16.43 11.14
C ASN A 182 -6.58 17.02 10.27
N ARG A 183 -6.26 16.33 9.17
CA ARG A 183 -5.22 16.71 8.21
C ARG A 183 -5.84 17.02 6.84
N GLN A 184 -5.13 17.83 6.06
CA GLN A 184 -5.47 18.11 4.67
C GLN A 184 -4.38 17.53 3.76
N LEU A 185 -4.80 17.00 2.62
CA LEU A 185 -3.90 16.53 1.59
C LEU A 185 -3.77 17.59 0.50
N LYS A 186 -2.54 17.86 0.06
CA LYS A 186 -2.27 18.59 -1.18
C LYS A 186 -1.74 17.61 -2.22
N SER A 187 -2.30 17.64 -3.42
CA SER A 187 -1.82 16.87 -4.57
C SER A 187 -1.34 17.78 -5.70
N ASP A 188 -0.21 17.45 -6.30
CA ASP A 188 0.28 17.98 -7.56
C ASP A 188 0.54 16.82 -8.52
N ILE A 189 -0.10 16.82 -9.68
CA ILE A 189 -0.07 15.71 -10.64
C ILE A 189 0.46 16.25 -11.96
N GLY A 190 1.69 15.84 -12.29
CA GLY A 190 2.35 16.10 -13.56
C GLY A 190 2.27 14.91 -14.52
N PRO A 191 2.91 15.03 -15.69
CA PRO A 191 2.88 13.97 -16.72
C PRO A 191 3.64 12.69 -16.31
N THR A 192 4.68 12.81 -15.48
CA THR A 192 5.57 11.70 -15.08
C THR A 192 5.81 11.65 -13.58
N GLU A 193 5.21 12.56 -12.81
CA GLU A 193 5.42 12.69 -11.38
C GLU A 193 4.12 13.07 -10.67
N ILE A 194 3.88 12.48 -9.51
CA ILE A 194 2.81 12.85 -8.58
C ILE A 194 3.46 13.21 -7.26
N THR A 195 3.13 14.37 -6.70
CA THR A 195 3.58 14.79 -5.36
C THR A 195 2.38 14.98 -4.45
N LEU A 196 2.44 14.36 -3.27
CA LEU A 196 1.41 14.40 -2.23
C LEU A 196 2.03 14.92 -0.94
N SER A 197 1.31 15.77 -0.21
CA SER A 197 1.81 16.28 1.08
C SER A 197 0.70 16.49 2.11
N PHE A 198 0.97 16.14 3.38
CA PHE A 198 0.03 16.23 4.50
C PHE A 198 0.70 16.48 5.87
#